data_AF-A0A2S7TLM3-F1
#
_entry.id   AF-A0A2S7TLM3-F1
#
_cell.length_a   1.000
_cell.length_b   1.000
_cell.length_c   1.000
_cell.angle_alpha   90.00
_cell.angle_beta   90.00
_cell.angle_gamma   90.00
#
_symmetry.space_group_name_H-M   'P 1'
#
loop_
_entity.id
_entity.type
_entity.pdbx_description
1 polymer ?
#
loop_
_entity_poly.entity_id
_entity_poly.type
_entity_poly.pdbx_seq_one_letter_code
_entity_poly.pdbx_strand_id
1 'polypeptide(L)'
;MEILDIEFLTGIYPKVKEKKIQGRWVTFKDIESILEELPISITKDIIGTSEQGIPIYKISFGTGTKKYCFGVKCTATKVPEPKQFLIL
;
A
#
# COMPACT_ATOMS: atom_id res chain seq x y z
N MET A 1 5.40 -23.78 17.81
CA MET A 1 5.75 -22.62 16.96
C MET A 1 6.16 -23.18 15.62
N GLU A 2 5.37 -22.97 14.59
CA GLU A 2 5.82 -23.22 13.23
C GLU A 2 6.64 -22.01 12.81
N ILE A 3 7.91 -22.25 12.48
CA ILE A 3 8.82 -21.23 11.97
C ILE A 3 8.54 -21.14 10.47
N LEU A 4 8.24 -19.95 9.99
CA LEU A 4 8.04 -19.70 8.56
C LEU A 4 9.31 -20.10 7.79
N ASP A 5 9.15 -20.87 6.72
CA ASP A 5 10.26 -21.27 5.86
C ASP A 5 10.86 -20.05 5.14
N ILE A 6 12.13 -19.81 5.40
CA ILE A 6 12.89 -18.69 4.83
C ILE A 6 13.04 -18.88 3.32
N GLU A 7 13.26 -20.10 2.84
CA GLU A 7 13.45 -20.37 1.42
C GLU A 7 12.19 -20.04 0.64
N PHE A 8 11.03 -20.47 1.15
CA PHE A 8 9.72 -20.09 0.62
C PHE A 8 9.53 -18.56 0.55
N LEU A 9 9.80 -17.84 1.65
CA LEU A 9 9.66 -16.38 1.69
C LEU A 9 10.57 -15.69 0.67
N THR A 10 11.80 -16.15 0.56
CA THR A 10 12.80 -15.60 -0.36
C THR A 10 12.39 -15.82 -1.82
N GLY A 11 11.80 -16.98 -2.13
CA GLY A 11 11.31 -17.30 -3.48
C GLY A 11 10.02 -16.57 -3.87
N ILE A 12 9.11 -16.32 -2.92
CA ILE A 12 7.82 -15.68 -3.23
C ILE A 12 7.88 -14.16 -3.24
N TYR A 13 8.77 -13.55 -2.44
CA TYR A 13 8.93 -12.10 -2.34
C TYR A 13 9.07 -11.39 -3.70
N PRO A 14 9.97 -11.79 -4.63
CA PRO A 14 10.11 -11.11 -5.92
C PRO A 14 8.91 -11.27 -6.86
N LYS A 15 8.00 -12.22 -6.57
CA LYS A 15 6.77 -12.45 -7.34
C LYS A 15 5.62 -11.58 -6.84
N VAL A 16 5.54 -11.35 -5.53
CA VAL A 16 4.44 -10.61 -4.88
C VAL A 16 4.75 -9.12 -4.75
N LYS A 17 6.02 -8.76 -4.60
CA LYS A 17 6.42 -7.35 -4.45
C LYS A 17 6.13 -6.57 -5.74
N GLU A 18 5.38 -5.48 -5.59
CA GLU A 18 5.13 -4.53 -6.66
C GLU A 18 6.45 -3.88 -7.13
N LYS A 19 6.69 -3.89 -8.45
CA LYS A 19 7.93 -3.40 -9.06
C LYS A 19 7.80 -1.99 -9.60
N LYS A 20 6.57 -1.53 -9.87
CA LYS A 20 6.29 -0.20 -10.44
C LYS A 20 6.57 0.96 -9.49
N ILE A 21 6.52 0.71 -8.18
CA ILE A 21 6.71 1.73 -7.13
C ILE A 21 7.87 1.34 -6.21
N GLN A 22 9.10 1.54 -6.69
CA GLN A 22 10.31 1.35 -5.89
C GLN A 22 11.24 2.55 -6.00
N GLY A 23 11.88 2.92 -4.88
CA GLY A 23 12.99 3.89 -4.85
C GLY A 23 12.59 5.33 -5.14
N ARG A 24 11.32 5.70 -4.98
CA ARG A 24 10.82 7.06 -5.23
C ARG A 24 9.72 7.47 -4.26
N TRP A 25 9.43 8.77 -4.23
CA TRP A 25 8.22 9.29 -3.59
C TRP A 25 6.99 8.79 -4.32
N VAL A 26 6.03 8.25 -3.56
CA VAL A 26 4.81 7.66 -4.10
C VAL A 26 3.65 8.59 -3.79
N THR A 27 2.92 8.99 -4.84
CA THR A 27 1.71 9.81 -4.68
C THR A 27 0.47 8.93 -4.61
N PHE A 28 -0.65 9.52 -4.19
CA PHE A 28 -1.93 8.81 -4.22
C PHE A 28 -2.28 8.29 -5.62
N LYS A 29 -1.97 9.05 -6.69
CA LYS A 29 -2.22 8.63 -8.08
C LYS A 29 -1.44 7.37 -8.48
N ASP A 30 -0.20 7.26 -8.00
CA ASP A 30 0.61 6.05 -8.23
C ASP A 30 -0.01 4.84 -7.52
N ILE A 31 -0.55 5.02 -6.31
CA ILE A 31 -1.19 3.96 -5.52
C ILE A 31 -2.55 3.59 -6.12
N GLU A 32 -3.34 4.58 -6.54
CA GLU A 32 -4.67 4.38 -7.13
C GLU A 32 -4.62 3.43 -8.32
N SER A 33 -3.63 3.60 -9.20
CA SER A 33 -3.40 2.69 -10.33
C SER A 33 -3.15 1.23 -9.88
N ILE A 34 -2.45 1.04 -8.77
CA ILE A 34 -2.13 -0.28 -8.22
C ILE A 34 -3.36 -0.90 -7.52
N LEU A 35 -4.19 -0.07 -6.88
CA LEU A 35 -5.44 -0.51 -6.24
C LEU A 35 -6.46 -1.03 -7.27
N GLU A 36 -6.38 -0.59 -8.51
CA GLU A 36 -7.19 -1.13 -9.60
C GLU A 36 -6.70 -2.50 -10.09
N GLU A 37 -5.39 -2.73 -10.07
CA GLU A 37 -4.74 -3.98 -10.50
C GLU A 37 -4.76 -5.09 -9.42
N LEU A 38 -5.33 -4.83 -8.24
CA LEU A 38 -5.39 -5.81 -7.17
C LEU A 38 -6.20 -7.07 -7.58
N PRO A 39 -5.76 -8.27 -7.19
CA PRO A 39 -6.45 -9.51 -7.52
C PRO A 39 -7.86 -9.56 -6.93
N ILE A 40 -8.76 -10.26 -7.62
CA ILE A 40 -10.20 -10.40 -7.28
C ILE A 40 -10.41 -10.99 -5.88
N SER A 41 -9.45 -11.75 -5.36
CA SER A 41 -9.49 -12.31 -4.01
C SER A 41 -9.38 -11.25 -2.88
N ILE A 42 -9.00 -10.02 -3.22
CA ILE A 42 -8.88 -8.90 -2.28
C ILE A 42 -10.09 -7.99 -2.44
N THR A 43 -10.79 -7.73 -1.35
CA THR A 43 -11.94 -6.83 -1.35
C THR A 43 -11.47 -5.40 -1.15
N LYS A 44 -11.90 -4.49 -2.03
CA LYS A 44 -11.71 -3.05 -1.89
C LYS A 44 -13.05 -2.37 -1.66
N ASP A 45 -13.15 -1.62 -0.56
CA ASP A 45 -14.33 -0.82 -0.23
C ASP A 45 -13.92 0.64 -0.03
N ILE A 46 -14.77 1.58 -0.43
CA ILE A 46 -14.58 2.99 -0.10
C ILE A 46 -15.35 3.28 1.18
N ILE A 47 -14.64 3.66 2.24
CA ILE A 47 -15.25 3.93 3.56
C ILE A 47 -15.63 5.39 3.77
N GLY A 48 -15.21 6.26 2.86
CA GLY A 48 -15.52 7.68 2.90
C GLY A 48 -14.65 8.46 1.93
N THR A 49 -14.78 9.77 1.97
CA THR A 49 -13.98 10.72 1.18
C THR A 49 -13.29 11.70 2.11
N SER A 50 -12.07 12.10 1.76
CA SER A 50 -11.38 13.18 2.46
C SER A 50 -12.10 14.52 2.25
N GLU A 51 -11.69 15.55 3.00
CA GLU A 51 -12.18 16.92 2.82
C GLU A 51 -11.93 17.45 1.40
N GLN A 52 -10.92 16.93 0.70
CA GLN A 52 -10.60 17.27 -0.68
C GLN A 52 -11.32 16.35 -1.70
N GLY A 53 -12.25 15.52 -1.26
CA GLY A 53 -13.00 14.60 -2.11
C GLY A 53 -12.22 13.35 -2.54
N ILE A 54 -11.08 13.06 -1.92
CA ILE A 54 -10.24 11.90 -2.29
C ILE A 54 -10.79 10.65 -1.58
N PRO A 55 -11.05 9.53 -2.29
CA PRO A 55 -11.62 8.34 -1.67
C PRO A 55 -10.64 7.69 -0.67
N ILE A 56 -11.18 7.25 0.46
CA ILE A 56 -10.47 6.48 1.49
C ILE A 56 -10.80 5.01 1.28
N TYR A 57 -9.80 4.24 0.85
CA TYR A 57 -9.96 2.81 0.58
C TYR A 57 -9.70 1.96 1.82
N LYS A 58 -10.56 0.98 2.02
CA LYS A 58 -10.38 -0.14 2.93
C LYS A 58 -10.10 -1.38 2.11
N ILE A 59 -8.95 -2.00 2.36
CA ILE A 59 -8.51 -3.22 1.70
C ILE A 59 -8.66 -4.36 2.70
N SER A 60 -9.42 -5.40 2.33
CA SER A 60 -9.65 -6.57 3.16
C SER A 60 -9.13 -7.81 2.44
N PHE A 61 -8.34 -8.61 3.15
CA PHE A 61 -7.81 -9.87 2.65
C PHE A 61 -7.85 -10.94 3.75
N GLY A 62 -8.18 -12.17 3.36
CA GLY A 62 -8.32 -13.32 4.27
C GLY A 62 -9.70 -13.45 4.92
N THR A 63 -10.01 -14.66 5.39
CA THR A 63 -11.30 -15.06 5.98
C THR A 63 -11.19 -15.43 7.46
N GLY A 64 -10.08 -15.05 8.12
CA GLY A 64 -9.81 -15.41 9.51
C GLY A 64 -10.81 -14.82 10.51
N THR A 65 -11.03 -15.53 11.61
CA THR A 65 -11.91 -15.08 12.71
C THR A 65 -11.31 -13.90 13.49
N LYS A 66 -9.98 -13.86 13.64
CA LYS A 66 -9.25 -12.72 14.22
C LYS A 66 -8.99 -11.68 13.14
N LYS A 67 -9.45 -10.46 13.37
CA LYS A 67 -9.30 -9.32 12.45
C LYS A 67 -8.28 -8.35 13.01
N TYR A 68 -7.32 -7.99 12.18
CA TYR A 68 -6.36 -6.93 12.46
C TYR A 68 -6.57 -5.81 11.43
N CYS A 69 -6.56 -4.57 11.90
CA CYS A 69 -6.70 -3.40 11.05
C CYS A 69 -5.48 -2.52 11.25
N PHE A 70 -4.85 -2.12 10.15
CA PHE A 70 -3.72 -1.19 10.15
C PHE A 70 -4.08 0.01 9.27
N GLY A 71 -3.89 1.21 9.82
CA GLY A 71 -4.08 2.45 9.09
C GLY A 71 -2.78 2.91 8.46
N VAL A 72 -2.77 3.13 7.15
CA VAL A 72 -1.66 3.78 6.44
C VAL A 72 -2.15 5.14 5.97
N LYS A 73 -1.47 6.21 6.38
CA LYS A 73 -1.80 7.58 5.97
C LYS A 73 -0.80 8.04 4.93
N CYS A 74 -1.29 8.35 3.73
CA CYS A 74 -0.52 9.12 2.76
C CYS A 74 -0.67 10.60 3.13
N THR A 75 0.42 11.22 3.57
CA THR A 75 0.43 12.67 3.84
C THR A 75 0.96 13.38 2.60
N ALA A 76 0.16 14.27 2.03
CA ALA A 76 0.64 15.16 0.99
C ALA A 76 1.57 16.20 1.61
N THR A 77 2.89 16.01 1.45
CA THR A 77 3.84 17.10 1.61
C THR A 77 3.80 17.93 0.33
N LYS A 78 3.51 19.22 0.46
CA LYS A 78 3.62 20.18 -0.65
C LYS A 78 5.09 20.13 -1.09
N VAL A 79 5.37 19.49 -2.23
CA VAL A 79 6.73 19.39 -2.77
C VAL A 79 7.26 20.82 -2.90
N PRO A 80 8.27 21.23 -2.12
CA PRO A 80 8.92 22.49 -2.39
C PRO A 80 9.64 22.32 -3.73
N GLU A 81 9.54 23.32 -4.60
CA GLU A 81 10.36 23.46 -5.80
C GLU A 81 11.82 23.07 -5.52
N PRO A 82 12.54 22.47 -6.49
CA PRO A 82 13.69 21.63 -6.24
C PRO A 82 14.80 22.43 -5.55
N LYS A 83 14.87 22.31 -4.23
CA LYS A 83 16.07 22.58 -3.46
C LYS A 83 16.35 21.32 -2.67
N GLN A 84 17.52 20.79 -2.98
CA GLN A 84 18.10 19.55 -2.51
C GLN A 84 18.19 19.52 -0.96
N PHE A 85 18.27 18.30 -0.42
CA PHE A 85 18.63 17.92 0.97
C PHE A 85 17.52 18.14 2.02
N LEU A 86 17.36 17.37 3.10
CA LEU A 86 18.26 16.49 3.87
C LEU A 86 17.39 15.46 4.67
N ILE A 87 18.01 14.36 5.07
CA ILE A 87 17.48 13.26 5.93
C ILE A 87 17.14 13.76 7.35
N LEU A 88 16.02 13.28 7.92
CA LEU A 88 15.87 12.71 9.27
C LEU A 88 14.60 11.84 9.32
#